data_AF-A0A3D0NKR8-F1
#
_entry.id   AF-A0A3D0NKR8-F1
#
_cell.length_a   1.000
_cell.length_b   1.000
_cell.length_c   1.000
_cell.angle_alpha   90.00
_cell.angle_beta   90.00
_cell.angle_gamma   90.00
#
_symmetry.space_group_name_H-M   'P 1'
#
loop_
_entity.id
_entity.type
_entity.pdbx_description
1 polymer ?
#
loop_
_entity_poly.entity_id
_entity_poly.type
_entity_poly.pdbx_seq_one_letter_code
_entity_poly.pdbx_strand_id
1 'polypeptide(L)'
;TLDVWGPLGNGFLPQPTRHLIMVAGGIGQTPFVTLAKEYLGLANYGRDCPQADKVTLCYGARNEGLLAGVETFEAVPGLDVRLCTDDGSLGHHGLVTDVLKQVLEDDKQTHGSNEGVRVVCCGPEPMMEAVAAVSKSWEVACQVSLETPMACGIGICFTCVTKVLQDDGSWDYKRTCVEGPVFDASKIVWH
;
A
#
# COMPACT_ATOMS: atom_id res chain seq x y z
N THR A 1 -8.50 -2.97 32.11
CA THR A 1 -9.27 -2.87 30.86
C THR A 1 -8.47 -2.04 29.88
N LEU A 2 -8.55 -2.34 28.58
CA LEU A 2 -7.93 -1.55 27.51
C LEU A 2 -9.05 -0.90 26.71
N ASP A 3 -9.01 0.41 26.53
CA ASP A 3 -9.99 1.14 25.71
C ASP A 3 -9.54 1.14 24.25
N VAL A 4 -10.48 0.87 23.34
CA VAL A 4 -10.22 0.78 21.89
C VAL A 4 -11.28 1.61 21.17
N TRP A 5 -10.84 2.47 20.24
CA TRP A 5 -11.70 3.31 19.41
C TRP A 5 -11.54 2.89 17.95
N GLY A 6 -12.64 2.58 17.27
CA GLY A 6 -12.62 2.22 15.86
C GLY A 6 -13.93 1.63 15.34
N PRO A 7 -14.01 1.41 14.01
CA PRO A 7 -13.00 1.73 13.00
C PRO A 7 -12.86 3.25 12.76
N LEU A 8 -11.67 3.70 12.32
CA LEU A 8 -11.34 5.10 12.03
C LEU A 8 -10.70 5.24 10.64
N GLY A 9 -10.81 6.43 10.06
CA GLY A 9 -10.26 6.74 8.73
C GLY A 9 -10.93 6.00 7.57
N ASN A 10 -10.33 6.14 6.39
CA ASN A 10 -10.75 5.55 5.13
C ASN A 10 -9.62 4.66 4.59
N GLY A 11 -9.93 3.38 4.42
CA GLY A 11 -8.98 2.40 3.89
C GLY A 11 -8.80 2.50 2.37
N PHE A 12 -8.02 1.55 1.81
CA PHE A 12 -7.85 1.43 0.36
C PHE A 12 -9.21 1.32 -0.35
N LEU A 13 -9.35 2.03 -1.47
CA LEU A 13 -10.63 2.09 -2.17
C LEU A 13 -10.87 0.75 -2.89
N PRO A 14 -12.07 0.15 -2.76
CA PRO A 14 -12.39 -1.11 -3.39
C PRO A 14 -12.72 -0.79 -4.85
N GLN A 15 -11.78 -1.04 -5.76
CA GLN A 15 -11.98 -0.77 -7.18
C GLN A 15 -11.62 -2.02 -7.97
N PRO A 16 -12.36 -2.31 -9.05
CA PRO A 16 -12.03 -3.43 -9.93
C PRO A 16 -10.57 -3.37 -10.38
N THR A 17 -9.88 -4.49 -10.30
CA THR A 17 -8.48 -4.61 -10.67
C THR A 17 -8.21 -6.03 -11.10
N ARG A 18 -7.50 -6.22 -12.20
CA ARG A 18 -7.01 -7.52 -12.64
C ARG A 18 -5.87 -7.99 -11.74
N HIS A 19 -4.91 -7.10 -11.50
CA HIS A 19 -3.75 -7.38 -10.66
C HIS A 19 -3.61 -6.30 -9.59
N LEU A 20 -3.77 -6.69 -8.33
CA LEU A 20 -3.48 -5.85 -7.18
C LEU A 20 -2.05 -6.10 -6.69
N ILE A 21 -1.21 -5.07 -6.74
CA ILE A 21 0.16 -5.12 -6.22
C ILE A 21 0.22 -4.32 -4.92
N MET A 22 0.44 -4.99 -3.81
CA MET A 22 0.63 -4.40 -2.49
C MET A 22 2.12 -4.23 -2.23
N VAL A 23 2.55 -3.05 -1.80
CA VAL A 23 3.96 -2.74 -1.55
C VAL A 23 4.13 -2.30 -0.09
N ALA A 24 4.92 -3.05 0.67
CA ALA A 24 5.11 -2.90 2.09
C ALA A 24 6.57 -2.62 2.46
N GLY A 25 6.76 -1.73 3.43
CA GLY A 25 8.06 -1.48 4.07
C GLY A 25 7.98 -1.63 5.58
N GLY A 26 8.73 -2.57 6.14
CA GLY A 26 8.74 -2.85 7.58
C GLY A 26 7.33 -3.07 8.15
N ILE A 27 6.95 -2.30 9.17
CA ILE A 27 5.63 -2.41 9.80
C ILE A 27 4.45 -2.03 8.88
N GLY A 28 4.72 -1.38 7.75
CA GLY A 28 3.71 -1.01 6.76
C GLY A 28 3.01 -2.20 6.10
N GLN A 29 3.47 -3.44 6.34
CA GLN A 29 2.78 -4.66 5.88
C GLN A 29 1.41 -4.87 6.52
N THR A 30 1.19 -4.34 7.72
CA THR A 30 0.05 -4.67 8.60
C THR A 30 -1.35 -4.62 7.97
N PRO A 31 -1.72 -3.69 7.08
CA PRO A 31 -3.06 -3.67 6.47
C PRO A 31 -3.23 -4.71 5.35
N PHE A 32 -2.17 -5.32 4.84
CA PHE A 32 -2.24 -6.06 3.58
C PHE A 32 -2.77 -7.49 3.71
N VAL A 33 -2.72 -8.12 4.89
CA VAL A 33 -3.28 -9.48 5.03
C VAL A 33 -4.80 -9.46 4.87
N THR A 34 -5.47 -8.45 5.42
CA THR A 34 -6.93 -8.29 5.28
C THR A 34 -7.28 -7.88 3.86
N LEU A 35 -6.55 -6.91 3.29
CA LEU A 35 -6.76 -6.47 1.90
C LEU A 35 -6.57 -7.62 0.91
N ALA A 36 -5.53 -8.43 1.07
CA ALA A 36 -5.27 -9.61 0.25
C ALA A 36 -6.45 -10.59 0.30
N LYS A 37 -6.92 -10.92 1.52
CA LYS A 37 -8.04 -11.84 1.70
C LYS A 37 -9.34 -11.31 1.10
N GLU A 38 -9.60 -10.00 1.15
CA GLU A 38 -10.77 -9.40 0.49
C GLU A 38 -10.70 -9.52 -1.04
N TYR A 39 -9.59 -9.12 -1.66
CA TYR A 39 -9.44 -9.18 -3.12
C TYR A 39 -9.29 -10.61 -3.66
N LEU A 40 -8.87 -11.57 -2.84
CA LEU A 40 -8.87 -13.00 -3.17
C LEU A 40 -10.21 -13.68 -2.88
N GLY A 41 -11.22 -12.96 -2.38
CA GLY A 41 -12.54 -13.52 -2.06
C GLY A 41 -12.54 -14.50 -0.87
N LEU A 42 -11.50 -14.48 -0.04
CA LEU A 42 -11.31 -15.37 1.11
C LEU A 42 -11.98 -14.86 2.39
N ALA A 43 -12.24 -13.55 2.47
CA ALA A 43 -12.90 -12.92 3.60
C ALA A 43 -13.68 -11.66 3.15
N ASN A 44 -14.64 -11.23 3.97
CA ASN A 44 -15.31 -9.95 3.83
C ASN A 44 -15.35 -9.26 5.21
N TYR A 45 -14.96 -7.99 5.27
CA TYR A 45 -14.91 -7.23 6.53
C TYR A 45 -15.96 -6.12 6.61
N GLY A 46 -17.13 -6.33 6.01
CA GLY A 46 -18.28 -5.42 6.08
C GLY A 46 -18.34 -4.37 4.97
N ARG A 47 -17.60 -4.58 3.87
CA ARG A 47 -17.67 -3.75 2.66
C ARG A 47 -17.72 -4.64 1.42
N ASP A 48 -18.39 -4.16 0.37
CA ASP A 48 -18.30 -4.80 -0.94
C ASP A 48 -16.90 -4.57 -1.52
N CYS A 49 -16.18 -5.67 -1.75
CA CYS A 49 -14.85 -5.65 -2.35
C CYS A 49 -14.87 -6.47 -3.65
N PRO A 50 -14.41 -5.92 -4.78
CA PRO A 50 -14.22 -6.70 -5.99
C PRO A 50 -13.10 -7.72 -5.78
N GLN A 51 -13.15 -8.79 -6.56
CA GLN A 51 -12.07 -9.76 -6.63
C GLN A 51 -11.04 -9.35 -7.68
N ALA A 52 -9.78 -9.69 -7.45
CA ALA A 52 -8.71 -9.57 -8.43
C ALA A 52 -8.33 -10.95 -8.97
N ASP A 53 -7.92 -11.00 -10.22
CA ASP A 53 -7.41 -12.23 -10.85
C ASP A 53 -6.06 -12.63 -10.24
N LYS A 54 -5.26 -11.64 -9.82
CA LYS A 54 -3.97 -11.81 -9.19
C LYS A 54 -3.75 -10.80 -8.06
N VAL A 55 -3.17 -11.27 -6.96
CA VAL A 55 -2.73 -10.41 -5.86
C VAL A 55 -1.27 -10.74 -5.53
N THR A 56 -0.42 -9.71 -5.55
CA THR A 56 1.01 -9.83 -5.21
C THR A 56 1.34 -8.89 -4.06
N LEU A 57 2.12 -9.37 -3.08
CA LEU A 57 2.72 -8.56 -2.02
C LEU A 57 4.23 -8.44 -2.27
N CYS A 58 4.72 -7.23 -2.48
CA CYS A 58 6.15 -6.89 -2.42
C CYS A 58 6.47 -6.38 -1.01
N TYR A 59 7.24 -7.12 -0.22
CA TYR A 59 7.53 -6.77 1.17
C TYR A 59 9.03 -6.60 1.41
N GLY A 60 9.42 -5.37 1.74
CA GLY A 60 10.80 -5.02 2.07
C GLY A 60 11.05 -4.73 3.53
N ALA A 61 12.23 -5.11 4.01
CA ALA A 61 12.78 -4.68 5.30
C ALA A 61 14.31 -4.48 5.19
N ARG A 62 14.95 -3.96 6.23
CA ARG A 62 16.42 -3.77 6.21
C ARG A 62 17.19 -5.09 6.23
N ASN A 63 16.64 -6.09 6.91
CA ASN A 63 17.19 -7.45 7.04
C ASN A 63 16.06 -8.44 7.38
N GLU A 64 16.35 -9.73 7.29
CA GLU A 64 15.43 -10.84 7.54
C GLU A 64 14.75 -10.75 8.91
N GLY A 65 15.50 -10.41 9.96
CA GLY A 65 14.98 -10.31 11.33
C GLY A 65 13.93 -9.22 11.53
N LEU A 66 13.76 -8.32 10.57
CA LEU A 66 12.74 -7.26 10.58
C LEU A 66 11.54 -7.56 9.68
N LEU A 67 11.55 -8.69 8.96
CA LEU A 67 10.38 -9.16 8.21
C LEU A 67 9.38 -9.82 9.16
N ALA A 68 8.54 -9.01 9.78
CA ALA A 68 7.49 -9.50 10.68
C ALA A 68 6.31 -10.12 9.91
N GLY A 69 5.86 -11.30 10.35
CA GLY A 69 4.60 -11.92 9.93
C GLY A 69 4.59 -12.51 8.52
N VAL A 70 5.76 -12.86 7.96
CA VAL A 70 5.89 -13.45 6.61
C VAL A 70 5.03 -14.71 6.48
N GLU A 71 5.08 -15.59 7.48
CA GLU A 71 4.31 -16.83 7.53
C GLU A 71 2.79 -16.59 7.47
N THR A 72 2.33 -15.44 7.97
CA THR A 72 0.90 -15.07 7.89
C THR A 72 0.48 -14.76 6.46
N PHE A 73 1.37 -14.18 5.66
CA PHE A 73 1.13 -13.90 4.24
C PHE A 73 1.27 -15.16 3.38
N GLU A 74 2.32 -15.95 3.60
CA GLU A 74 2.55 -17.19 2.86
C GLU A 74 1.42 -18.22 3.08
N ALA A 75 0.74 -18.15 4.23
CA ALA A 75 -0.43 -18.97 4.52
C ALA A 75 -1.72 -18.52 3.78
N VAL A 76 -1.74 -17.39 3.09
CA VAL A 76 -2.91 -16.90 2.33
C VAL A 76 -2.96 -17.58 0.95
N PRO A 77 -3.97 -18.42 0.65
CA PRO A 77 -4.05 -19.10 -0.65
C PRO A 77 -4.19 -18.09 -1.79
N GLY A 78 -3.35 -18.22 -2.83
CA GLY A 78 -3.40 -17.36 -4.02
C GLY A 78 -2.67 -16.03 -3.89
N LEU A 79 -2.06 -15.72 -2.75
CA LEU A 79 -1.19 -14.54 -2.60
C LEU A 79 0.23 -14.86 -3.10
N ASP A 80 0.71 -14.08 -4.07
CA ASP A 80 2.11 -14.12 -4.52
C ASP A 80 2.97 -13.22 -3.61
N VAL A 81 3.79 -13.80 -2.73
CA VAL A 81 4.63 -13.07 -1.79
C VAL A 81 6.05 -12.93 -2.33
N ARG A 82 6.52 -11.69 -2.48
CA ARG A 82 7.85 -11.32 -2.96
C ARG A 82 8.59 -10.54 -1.87
N LEU A 83 9.57 -11.18 -1.25
CA LEU A 83 10.36 -10.59 -0.17
C LEU A 83 11.62 -9.91 -0.71
N CYS A 84 12.03 -8.83 -0.05
CA CYS A 84 13.34 -8.22 -0.26
C CYS A 84 13.94 -7.70 1.04
N THR A 85 15.26 -7.66 1.06
CA THR A 85 16.03 -7.09 2.17
C THR A 85 17.14 -6.20 1.66
N ASP A 86 17.35 -5.06 2.32
CA ASP A 86 18.39 -4.10 1.94
C ASP A 86 19.80 -4.74 2.00
N ASP A 87 20.01 -5.70 2.90
CA ASP A 87 21.27 -6.42 3.07
C ASP A 87 21.35 -7.78 2.33
N GLY A 88 20.27 -8.18 1.66
CA GLY A 88 20.20 -9.44 0.92
C GLY A 88 20.11 -10.70 1.79
N SER A 89 19.87 -10.57 3.09
CA SER A 89 19.70 -11.69 4.04
C SER A 89 18.56 -12.64 3.68
N LEU A 90 17.46 -12.14 3.09
CA LEU A 90 16.35 -12.95 2.59
C LEU A 90 15.70 -12.31 1.35
N GLY A 91 15.32 -13.15 0.38
CA GLY A 91 14.63 -12.71 -0.84
C GLY A 91 15.53 -11.92 -1.79
N HIS A 92 14.97 -10.91 -2.46
CA HIS A 92 15.72 -10.02 -3.33
C HIS A 92 16.63 -9.09 -2.52
N HIS A 93 17.90 -9.00 -2.89
CA HIS A 93 18.82 -8.02 -2.31
C HIS A 93 18.63 -6.66 -2.99
N GLY A 94 18.11 -5.69 -2.23
CA GLY A 94 17.86 -4.34 -2.73
C GLY A 94 16.54 -3.77 -2.23
N LEU A 95 16.06 -2.73 -2.90
CA LEU A 95 14.87 -2.00 -2.49
C LEU A 95 13.60 -2.69 -2.98
N VAL A 96 12.50 -2.50 -2.25
CA VAL A 96 11.18 -3.01 -2.65
C VAL A 96 10.70 -2.46 -3.99
N THR A 97 11.20 -1.29 -4.41
CA THR A 97 10.90 -0.70 -5.72
C THR A 97 11.50 -1.50 -6.87
N ASP A 98 12.57 -2.27 -6.64
CA ASP A 98 13.14 -3.15 -7.66
C ASP A 98 12.29 -4.39 -7.86
N VAL A 99 11.75 -4.94 -6.77
CA VAL A 99 10.75 -6.01 -6.80
C VAL A 99 9.47 -5.54 -7.49
N LEU A 100 8.98 -4.34 -7.17
CA LEU A 100 7.81 -3.74 -7.81
C LEU A 100 8.00 -3.64 -9.34
N LYS A 101 9.15 -3.14 -9.81
CA LYS A 101 9.46 -3.06 -11.25
C LYS A 101 9.44 -4.43 -11.92
N GLN A 102 10.00 -5.46 -11.26
CA GLN A 102 9.97 -6.83 -11.79
C GLN A 102 8.54 -7.34 -11.94
N VAL A 103 7.70 -7.15 -10.92
CA VAL A 103 6.28 -7.57 -10.96
C VAL A 103 5.51 -6.84 -12.06
N LEU A 104 5.75 -5.54 -12.25
CA LEU A 104 5.14 -4.73 -13.30
C LEU A 104 5.61 -5.17 -14.70
N GLU A 105 6.90 -5.44 -14.88
CA GLU A 105 7.46 -5.92 -16.15
C GLU A 105 6.89 -7.30 -16.50
N ASP A 106 6.90 -8.25 -15.57
CA ASP A 106 6.35 -9.61 -15.76
C ASP A 106 4.86 -9.56 -16.16
N ASP A 107 4.09 -8.71 -15.48
CA ASP A 107 2.67 -8.53 -15.75
C ASP A 107 2.43 -7.92 -17.15
N LYS A 108 3.17 -6.87 -17.49
CA LYS A 108 3.11 -6.23 -18.80
C LYS A 108 3.52 -7.17 -19.93
N GLN A 109 4.53 -8.02 -19.73
CA GLN A 109 4.94 -9.02 -20.71
C GLN A 109 3.85 -10.09 -20.91
N THR A 110 3.15 -10.46 -19.83
CA THR A 110 2.09 -11.47 -19.88
C THR A 110 0.81 -10.94 -20.55
N HIS A 111 0.45 -9.68 -20.30
CA HIS A 111 -0.84 -9.11 -20.71
C HIS A 111 -0.76 -8.09 -21.85
N GLY A 112 0.44 -7.61 -22.21
CA GLY A 112 0.67 -6.61 -23.25
C GLY A 112 0.29 -5.17 -22.86
N SER A 113 -0.31 -4.95 -21.69
CA SER A 113 -0.68 -3.63 -21.18
C SER A 113 -0.68 -3.59 -19.65
N ASN A 114 -0.67 -2.38 -19.08
CA ASN A 114 -0.82 -2.14 -17.64
C ASN A 114 -2.31 -1.95 -17.25
N GLU A 115 -3.24 -2.25 -18.16
CA GLU A 115 -4.68 -2.10 -17.90
C GLU A 115 -5.12 -3.09 -16.80
N GLY A 116 -5.88 -2.57 -15.84
CA GLY A 116 -6.33 -3.34 -14.68
C GLY A 116 -5.25 -3.62 -13.64
N VAL A 117 -4.07 -2.99 -13.72
CA VAL A 117 -3.06 -3.06 -12.66
C VAL A 117 -3.23 -1.89 -11.69
N ARG A 118 -3.16 -2.17 -10.39
CA ARG A 118 -3.18 -1.14 -9.33
C ARG A 118 -2.10 -1.41 -8.30
N VAL A 119 -1.47 -0.35 -7.83
CA VAL A 119 -0.50 -0.39 -6.74
C VAL A 119 -1.12 0.22 -5.49
N VAL A 120 -0.93 -0.44 -4.35
CA VAL A 120 -1.23 0.12 -3.03
C VAL A 120 -0.01 -0.01 -2.15
N CYS A 121 0.30 1.02 -1.38
CA CYS A 121 1.58 1.11 -0.67
C CYS A 121 1.40 1.59 0.77
N CYS A 122 2.18 1.03 1.67
CA CYS A 122 2.25 1.43 3.08
C CYS A 122 3.66 1.15 3.63
N GLY A 123 4.27 2.13 4.28
CA GLY A 123 5.61 2.04 4.84
C GLY A 123 6.24 3.42 5.03
N PRO A 124 7.57 3.50 5.17
CA PRO A 124 8.25 4.77 5.34
C PRO A 124 7.98 5.75 4.19
N GLU A 125 7.83 7.04 4.50
CA GLU A 125 7.48 8.07 3.51
C GLU A 125 8.44 8.12 2.29
N PRO A 126 9.78 8.07 2.44
CA PRO A 126 10.69 8.00 1.28
C PRO A 126 10.47 6.77 0.40
N MET A 127 10.06 5.64 1.00
CA MET A 127 9.72 4.44 0.24
C MET A 127 8.41 4.63 -0.53
N MET A 128 7.39 5.22 0.09
CA MET A 128 6.12 5.51 -0.57
C MET A 128 6.29 6.50 -1.72
N GLU A 129 7.13 7.53 -1.57
CA GLU A 129 7.48 8.45 -2.64
C GLU A 129 8.14 7.72 -3.82
N ALA A 130 9.12 6.85 -3.53
CA ALA A 130 9.80 6.07 -4.56
C ALA A 130 8.83 5.11 -5.29
N VAL A 131 7.90 4.47 -4.57
CA VAL A 131 6.84 3.65 -5.16
C VAL A 131 5.91 4.50 -6.02
N ALA A 132 5.50 5.67 -5.56
CA ALA A 132 4.67 6.60 -6.33
C ALA A 132 5.34 7.02 -7.64
N ALA A 133 6.66 7.30 -7.61
CA ALA A 133 7.44 7.63 -8.78
C ALA A 133 7.52 6.46 -9.79
N VAL A 134 7.73 5.23 -9.31
CA VAL A 134 7.69 4.02 -10.15
C VAL A 134 6.30 3.83 -10.75
N SER A 135 5.24 3.83 -9.94
CA SER A 135 3.87 3.65 -10.45
C SER A 135 3.52 4.70 -11.50
N LYS A 136 3.92 5.96 -11.29
CA LYS A 136 3.74 7.04 -12.27
C LYS A 136 4.50 6.78 -13.57
N SER A 137 5.76 6.33 -13.53
CA SER A 137 6.53 6.04 -14.76
C SER A 137 5.97 4.86 -15.54
N TRP A 138 5.21 3.98 -14.87
CA TRP A 138 4.52 2.85 -15.45
C TRP A 138 3.06 3.15 -15.80
N GLU A 139 2.58 4.38 -15.60
CA GLU A 139 1.18 4.78 -15.82
C GLU A 139 0.17 3.88 -15.07
N VAL A 140 0.55 3.44 -13.87
CA VAL A 140 -0.27 2.60 -12.98
C VAL A 140 -0.81 3.43 -11.83
N ALA A 141 -2.10 3.29 -11.53
CA ALA A 141 -2.72 3.97 -10.39
C ALA A 141 -2.11 3.49 -9.08
N CYS A 142 -1.80 4.44 -8.19
CA CYS A 142 -1.14 4.17 -6.91
C CYS A 142 -1.88 4.85 -5.75
N GLN A 143 -2.22 4.07 -4.71
CA GLN A 143 -2.67 4.63 -3.44
C GLN A 143 -1.61 4.41 -2.34
N VAL A 144 -1.43 5.40 -1.47
CA VAL A 144 -0.49 5.35 -0.35
C VAL A 144 -1.24 5.52 0.97
N SER A 145 -0.93 4.70 1.96
CA SER A 145 -1.44 4.84 3.33
C SER A 145 -0.42 5.61 4.16
N LEU A 146 -0.72 6.88 4.45
CA LEU A 146 0.18 7.77 5.16
C LEU A 146 0.09 7.57 6.68
N GLU A 147 1.25 7.67 7.33
CA GLU A 147 1.36 7.75 8.79
C GLU A 147 1.67 9.19 9.20
N THR A 148 0.87 9.77 10.10
CA THR A 148 1.17 11.07 10.72
C THR A 148 0.85 11.04 12.20
N PRO A 149 1.52 11.85 13.04
CA PRO A 149 1.20 11.93 14.46
C PRO A 149 -0.26 12.30 14.73
N MET A 150 -0.98 11.42 15.41
CA MET A 150 -2.40 11.62 15.75
C MET A 150 -2.56 11.84 17.26
N ALA A 151 -3.20 12.94 17.66
CA ALA A 151 -3.64 13.12 19.04
C ALA A 151 -5.09 12.62 19.23
N CYS A 152 -6.06 13.21 18.52
CA CYS A 152 -7.47 12.88 18.73
C CYS A 152 -7.98 11.69 17.87
N GLY A 153 -7.38 11.41 16.72
CA GLY A 153 -7.84 10.38 15.78
C GLY A 153 -9.22 10.60 15.12
N ILE A 154 -9.92 11.70 15.44
CA ILE A 154 -11.31 11.97 15.00
C ILE A 154 -11.47 13.36 14.34
N GLY A 155 -10.36 13.99 13.93
CA GLY A 155 -10.36 15.20 13.11
C GLY A 155 -10.51 16.55 13.82
N ILE A 156 -10.55 16.59 15.15
CA ILE A 156 -10.74 17.83 15.92
C ILE A 156 -9.44 18.63 16.06
N CYS A 157 -8.32 17.95 16.33
CA CYS A 157 -7.08 18.62 16.75
C CYS A 157 -6.16 19.09 15.60
N PHE A 158 -6.39 18.63 14.36
CA PHE A 158 -5.56 18.95 13.18
C PHE A 158 -4.06 18.58 13.28
N THR A 159 -3.63 17.75 14.24
CA THR A 159 -2.20 17.34 14.34
C THR A 159 -1.74 16.44 13.20
N CYS A 160 -2.68 15.70 12.61
CA CYS A 160 -2.41 14.64 11.65
C CYS A 160 -2.52 15.10 10.19
N VAL A 161 -2.28 16.39 9.91
CA VAL A 161 -2.46 16.93 8.56
C VAL A 161 -1.31 16.60 7.61
N THR A 162 -1.64 16.44 6.33
CA THR A 162 -0.70 16.29 5.21
C THR A 162 -1.10 17.21 4.05
N LYS A 163 -0.15 17.60 3.21
CA LYS A 163 -0.41 18.47 2.05
C LYS A 163 -0.88 17.63 0.86
N VAL A 164 -2.05 17.99 0.33
CA VAL A 164 -2.68 17.30 -0.81
C VAL A 164 -2.97 18.31 -1.91
N LEU A 165 -2.54 18.00 -3.13
CA LEU A 165 -2.81 18.76 -4.34
C LEU A 165 -4.31 18.76 -4.65
N GLN A 166 -4.81 19.93 -5.04
CA GLN A 166 -6.16 20.15 -5.53
C GLN A 166 -6.19 20.06 -7.06
N ASP A 167 -7.38 20.02 -7.65
CA ASP A 167 -7.54 19.89 -9.11
C ASP A 167 -7.10 21.16 -9.87
N ASP A 168 -7.09 22.31 -9.22
CA ASP A 168 -6.60 23.58 -9.76
C ASP A 168 -5.05 23.73 -9.68
N GLY A 169 -4.36 22.72 -9.16
CA GLY A 169 -2.91 22.72 -8.98
C GLY A 169 -2.42 23.39 -7.69
N SER A 170 -3.31 23.97 -6.88
CA SER A 170 -2.97 24.42 -5.52
C SER A 170 -2.85 23.22 -4.56
N TRP A 171 -2.51 23.46 -3.29
CA TRP A 171 -2.50 22.42 -2.25
C TRP A 171 -3.26 22.88 -1.01
N ASP A 172 -3.82 21.93 -0.27
CA ASP A 172 -4.51 22.14 1.00
C ASP A 172 -4.13 21.06 2.02
N TYR A 173 -4.26 21.38 3.30
CA TYR A 173 -4.03 20.42 4.38
C TYR A 173 -5.25 19.51 4.56
N LYS A 174 -5.04 18.20 4.46
CA LYS A 174 -6.05 17.17 4.77
C LYS A 174 -5.62 16.36 5.99
N ARG A 175 -6.57 16.00 6.86
CA ARG A 175 -6.33 15.25 8.09
C ARG A 175 -6.30 13.77 7.75
N THR A 176 -5.18 13.10 8.00
CA THR A 176 -5.07 11.66 7.70
C THR A 176 -6.07 10.82 8.49
N CYS A 177 -6.52 11.26 9.67
CA CYS A 177 -7.51 10.51 10.46
C CYS A 177 -8.97 10.61 9.96
N VAL A 178 -9.30 11.59 9.10
CA VAL A 178 -10.68 11.82 8.60
C VAL A 178 -10.76 11.72 7.09
N GLU A 179 -9.86 12.39 6.38
CA GLU A 179 -9.81 12.31 4.91
C GLU A 179 -8.94 11.14 4.43
N GLY A 180 -7.92 10.76 5.20
CA GLY A 180 -7.05 9.61 4.92
C GLY A 180 -7.44 8.36 5.72
N PRO A 181 -6.48 7.50 6.09
CA PRO A 181 -5.03 7.64 5.87
C PRO A 181 -4.61 7.33 4.43
N VAL A 182 -5.49 6.74 3.63
CA VAL A 182 -5.20 6.38 2.24
C VAL A 182 -5.49 7.54 1.28
N PHE A 183 -4.51 7.89 0.45
CA PHE A 183 -4.61 8.93 -0.57
C PHE A 183 -4.13 8.43 -1.93
N ASP A 184 -4.53 9.11 -3.00
CA ASP A 184 -3.91 8.98 -4.32
C ASP A 184 -2.48 9.54 -4.26
N ALA A 185 -1.50 8.70 -4.60
CA ALA A 185 -0.09 9.05 -4.52
C ALA A 185 0.30 10.23 -5.44
N SER A 186 -0.44 10.43 -6.54
CA SER A 186 -0.22 11.55 -7.47
C SER A 186 -0.66 12.90 -6.91
N LYS A 187 -1.49 12.88 -5.86
CA LYS A 187 -1.98 14.09 -5.18
C LYS A 187 -1.14 14.46 -3.96
N ILE A 188 -0.21 13.62 -3.51
CA ILE A 188 0.62 13.93 -2.34
C ILE A 188 1.74 14.91 -2.71
N VAL A 189 1.93 15.93 -1.86
CA VAL A 189 3.09 16.82 -1.92
C VAL A 189 4.20 16.25 -1.03
N TRP A 190 5.09 15.48 -1.64
CA TRP A 190 6.25 14.87 -0.98
C TRP A 190 7.28 15.92 -0.50
N HIS A 191 8.17 15.54 0.43
CA HIS A 191 9.09 16.44 1.14
C HIS A 191 10.54 15.96 1.10
#